data_AF-A0A1G7AIZ1-F1
#
_entry.id   AF-A0A1G7AIZ1-F1
#
_cell.length_a   1.000
_cell.length_b   1.000
_cell.length_c   1.000
_cell.angle_alpha   90.00
_cell.angle_beta   90.00
_cell.angle_gamma   90.00
#
_symmetry.space_group_name_H-M   'P 1'
#
loop_
_entity.id
_entity.type
_entity.pdbx_description
1 polymer ?
#
loop_
_entity_poly.entity_id
_entity_poly.type
_entity_poly.pdbx_seq_one_letter_code
_entity_poly.pdbx_strand_id
1 'polypeptide(L)'
;MGKTLSNLRKTASRRAAMPVLTVSQIAKRWRLSSDTVRLILTCHDQPKASGPWRHPRYAFVDILRLEGVQGERLTRYEDFPDLTEPLMTAAEVAEIFKCVPATIRNYAAQDLTPSIRLGGSIRFRRSEVRGLNDAD
;
A
#
# COMPACT_ATOMS: atom_id res chain seq x y z
N MET A 1 7.51 -2.86 -33.48
CA MET A 1 7.97 -3.76 -32.40
C MET A 1 8.89 -3.11 -31.33
N GLY A 2 9.06 -1.78 -31.26
CA GLY A 2 9.98 -1.13 -30.30
C GLY A 2 9.40 -0.69 -28.94
N LYS A 3 8.06 -0.59 -28.82
CA LYS A 3 7.40 -0.08 -27.61
C LYS A 3 7.45 -1.08 -26.44
N THR A 4 7.33 -2.38 -26.73
CA THR A 4 7.31 -3.44 -25.71
C THR A 4 8.65 -3.56 -24.97
N LEU A 5 9.77 -3.55 -25.69
CA LEU A 5 11.11 -3.61 -25.09
C LEU A 5 11.49 -2.33 -24.34
N SER A 6 11.03 -1.16 -24.81
CA SER A 6 11.22 0.12 -24.11
C SER A 6 10.44 0.15 -22.80
N ASN A 7 9.20 -0.32 -22.80
CA ASN A 7 8.37 -0.41 -21.60
C ASN A 7 8.93 -1.42 -20.58
N LEU A 8 9.44 -2.57 -21.05
CA LEU A 8 10.13 -3.58 -20.22
C LEU A 8 11.40 -3.04 -19.58
N ARG A 9 12.24 -2.31 -20.33
CA ARG A 9 13.46 -1.68 -19.78
C ARG A 9 13.13 -0.61 -18.75
N LYS A 10 12.11 0.23 -19.00
CA LYS A 10 11.66 1.25 -18.04
C LYS A 10 11.11 0.63 -16.75
N THR A 11 10.32 -0.45 -16.85
CA THR A 11 9.82 -1.18 -15.67
C THR A 11 10.95 -1.87 -14.91
N ALA A 12 11.91 -2.50 -15.59
CA ALA A 12 13.06 -3.13 -14.96
C ALA A 12 13.98 -2.12 -14.24
N SER A 13 14.33 -1.00 -14.90
CA SER A 13 15.15 0.07 -14.30
C SER A 13 14.46 0.72 -13.10
N ARG A 14 13.13 0.87 -13.11
CA ARG A 14 12.39 1.39 -11.94
C ARG A 14 12.24 0.38 -10.83
N ARG A 15 12.10 -0.92 -11.14
CA ARG A 15 12.11 -1.98 -10.13
C ARG A 15 13.47 -2.04 -9.41
N ALA A 16 14.56 -1.74 -10.11
CA ALA A 16 15.88 -1.52 -9.53
C ALA A 16 16.02 -0.17 -8.78
N ALA A 17 15.26 0.86 -9.15
CA ALA A 17 15.22 2.17 -8.49
C ALA A 17 14.12 2.29 -7.41
N MET A 18 13.43 1.19 -7.08
CA MET A 18 12.38 1.18 -6.07
C MET A 18 13.00 1.48 -4.70
N PRO A 19 12.42 2.40 -3.91
CA PRO A 19 12.95 2.68 -2.59
C PRO A 19 12.86 1.43 -1.71
N VAL A 20 13.84 1.29 -0.83
CA VAL A 20 13.78 0.34 0.28
C VAL A 20 13.33 1.09 1.52
N LEU A 21 12.34 0.55 2.24
CA LEU A 21 11.73 1.19 3.40
C LEU A 21 12.23 0.57 4.70
N THR A 22 12.41 1.40 5.71
CA THR A 22 12.57 0.94 7.11
C THR A 22 11.20 0.62 7.72
N VAL A 23 11.20 -0.10 8.85
CA VAL A 23 9.99 -0.33 9.65
C VAL A 23 9.28 0.98 10.01
N SER A 24 10.02 2.03 10.37
CA SER A 24 9.42 3.31 10.75
C SER A 24 8.74 4.02 9.57
N GLN A 25 9.28 3.89 8.36
CA GLN A 25 8.65 4.42 7.14
C GLN A 25 7.37 3.64 6.80
N ILE A 26 7.41 2.31 6.91
CA ILE A 26 6.23 1.46 6.72
C ILE A 26 5.16 1.79 7.77
N ALA A 27 5.54 1.95 9.04
CA ALA A 27 4.64 2.33 10.13
C ALA A 27 3.93 3.66 9.86
N LYS A 28 4.65 4.69 9.41
CA LYS A 28 4.06 5.97 9.01
C LYS A 28 3.08 5.79 7.85
N ARG A 29 3.46 5.00 6.84
CA ARG A 29 2.63 4.73 5.66
C ARG A 29 1.34 3.98 6.01
N TRP A 30 1.42 2.94 6.82
CA TRP A 30 0.27 2.13 7.22
C TRP A 30 -0.52 2.74 8.37
N ARG A 31 -0.07 3.85 8.96
CA ARG A 31 -0.65 4.45 10.17
C ARG A 31 -0.76 3.41 11.30
N LEU A 32 0.35 2.71 11.56
CA LEU A 32 0.48 1.69 12.60
C LEU A 32 1.70 1.95 13.47
N SER A 33 1.76 1.31 14.63
CA SER A 33 2.98 1.32 15.45
C SER A 33 4.07 0.48 14.77
N SER A 34 5.34 0.79 15.05
CA SER A 34 6.46 0.00 14.53
C SER A 34 6.42 -1.45 15.00
N ASP A 35 5.89 -1.73 16.20
CA ASP A 35 5.78 -3.10 16.72
C ASP A 35 4.73 -3.91 15.98
N THR A 36 3.57 -3.32 15.69
CA THR A 36 2.55 -3.97 14.86
C THR A 36 3.07 -4.23 13.45
N VAL A 37 3.83 -3.29 12.87
CA VAL A 37 4.47 -3.51 11.57
C VAL A 37 5.47 -4.65 11.63
N ARG A 38 6.32 -4.73 12.66
CA ARG A 38 7.26 -5.87 12.82
C ARG A 38 6.51 -7.20 12.88
N LEU A 39 5.43 -7.27 13.66
CA LEU A 39 4.61 -8.47 13.77
C LEU A 39 4.05 -8.88 12.41
N ILE A 40 3.45 -7.94 11.67
CA ILE A 40 2.92 -8.21 10.32
C ILE A 40 4.02 -8.71 9.39
N LEU A 41 5.16 -8.01 9.31
CA LEU A 41 6.26 -8.41 8.43
C LEU A 41 6.78 -9.82 8.77
N THR A 42 6.86 -10.17 10.06
CA THR A 42 7.24 -11.52 10.51
C THR A 42 6.18 -12.55 10.15
N CYS A 43 4.89 -12.30 10.40
CA CYS A 43 3.81 -13.24 10.09
C CYS A 43 3.68 -13.54 8.59
N HIS A 44 4.10 -12.63 7.74
CA HIS A 44 4.10 -12.79 6.28
C HIS A 44 5.45 -13.26 5.72
N ASP A 45 6.40 -13.66 6.58
CA ASP A 45 7.77 -14.06 6.20
C ASP A 45 8.43 -13.08 5.23
N GLN A 46 8.17 -11.78 5.44
CA GLN A 46 8.50 -10.76 4.47
C GLN A 46 10.02 -10.65 4.29
N PRO A 47 10.58 -10.90 3.09
CA PRO A 47 12.01 -10.84 2.87
C PRO A 47 12.54 -9.42 3.08
N LYS A 48 13.70 -9.35 3.73
CA LYS A 48 14.49 -8.12 3.88
C LYS A 48 15.23 -7.86 2.58
N ALA A 49 15.28 -6.60 2.17
CA ALA A 49 16.05 -6.16 1.02
C ALA A 49 17.56 -6.32 1.30
N SER A 50 18.28 -6.84 0.30
CA SER A 50 19.74 -6.95 0.35
C SER A 50 20.43 -5.58 0.33
N GLY A 51 21.59 -5.48 0.97
CA GLY A 51 22.45 -4.31 0.93
C GLY A 51 23.18 -4.06 2.26
N PRO A 52 24.15 -3.14 2.29
CA PRO A 52 24.97 -2.84 3.47
C PRO A 52 24.22 -1.96 4.47
N TRP A 53 23.00 -2.36 4.84
CA TRP A 53 22.13 -1.56 5.71
C TRP A 53 22.36 -1.93 7.17
N ARG A 54 22.61 -0.93 8.03
CA ARG A 54 22.70 -1.11 9.49
C ARG A 54 21.42 -1.70 10.10
N HIS A 55 20.27 -1.42 9.49
CA HIS A 55 18.96 -1.88 9.96
C HIS A 55 18.21 -2.59 8.83
N PRO A 56 17.34 -3.58 9.16
CA PRO A 56 16.49 -4.23 8.18
C PRO A 56 15.69 -3.24 7.35
N ARG A 57 15.72 -3.42 6.03
CA ARG A 57 14.88 -2.68 5.08
C ARG A 57 14.08 -3.65 4.24
N TYR A 58 13.01 -3.16 3.63
CA TYR A 58 12.07 -3.95 2.84
C TYR A 58 11.84 -3.27 1.50
N ALA A 59 11.85 -4.04 0.42
CA ALA A 59 11.63 -3.47 -0.90
C ALA A 59 10.20 -2.94 -0.98
N PHE A 60 10.03 -1.70 -1.45
CA PHE A 60 8.71 -1.08 -1.49
C PHE A 60 7.70 -1.87 -2.33
N VAL A 61 8.17 -2.52 -3.41
CA VAL A 61 7.33 -3.40 -4.23
C VAL A 61 6.71 -4.56 -3.44
N ASP A 62 7.43 -5.12 -2.48
CA ASP A 62 6.91 -6.22 -1.69
C ASP A 62 5.96 -5.72 -0.60
N ILE A 63 6.21 -4.52 -0.07
CA ILE A 63 5.26 -3.83 0.81
C ILE A 63 3.93 -3.56 0.09
N LEU A 64 3.97 -3.11 -1.17
CA LEU A 64 2.75 -2.92 -1.97
C LEU A 64 2.00 -4.24 -2.21
N ARG A 65 2.70 -5.39 -2.31
CA ARG A 65 2.03 -6.71 -2.40
C ARG A 65 1.32 -7.08 -1.11
N LEU A 66 1.91 -6.79 0.05
CA LEU A 66 1.24 -6.95 1.35
C LEU A 66 -0.01 -6.04 1.45
N GLU A 67 0.00 -4.91 0.76
CA GLU A 67 -1.17 -4.03 0.62
C GLU A 67 -2.20 -4.52 -0.40
N GLY A 68 -2.02 -5.72 -0.98
CA GLY A 68 -2.94 -6.30 -1.97
C GLY A 68 -2.79 -5.76 -3.40
N VAL A 69 -1.75 -4.97 -3.69
CA VAL A 69 -1.52 -4.42 -5.03
C VAL A 69 -1.04 -5.54 -5.97
N GLN A 70 -1.83 -5.82 -7.00
CA GLN A 70 -1.57 -6.85 -7.99
C GLN A 70 -0.43 -6.49 -8.95
N GLY A 71 0.23 -7.52 -9.49
CA GLY A 71 1.43 -7.40 -10.33
C GLY A 71 1.28 -6.44 -11.52
N GLU A 72 0.11 -6.39 -12.15
CA GLU A 72 -0.13 -5.49 -13.28
C GLU A 72 -0.07 -4.02 -12.87
N ARG A 73 -0.72 -3.64 -11.76
CA ARG A 73 -0.70 -2.26 -11.23
C ARG A 73 0.72 -1.83 -10.85
N LEU A 74 1.56 -2.76 -10.36
CA LEU A 74 2.96 -2.49 -10.03
C LEU A 74 3.82 -2.13 -11.26
N THR A 75 3.33 -2.41 -12.48
CA THR A 75 4.03 -2.12 -13.74
C THR A 75 3.51 -0.87 -14.45
N ARG A 76 2.34 -0.35 -14.06
CA ARG A 76 1.72 0.83 -14.66
C ARG A 76 2.28 2.10 -14.00
N TYR A 77 2.82 2.99 -14.83
CA TYR A 77 3.47 4.22 -14.36
C TYR A 77 2.47 5.20 -13.73
N GLU A 78 1.27 5.25 -14.28
CA GLU A 78 0.22 6.22 -13.92
C GLU A 78 -0.33 5.99 -12.51
N ASP A 79 -0.32 4.74 -12.04
CA ASP A 79 -0.80 4.37 -10.70
C ASP A 79 0.18 4.78 -9.58
N PHE A 80 1.44 5.09 -9.93
CA PHE A 80 2.52 5.19 -8.95
C PHE A 80 2.39 6.31 -7.91
N PRO A 81 1.95 7.54 -8.26
CA PRO A 81 1.71 8.59 -7.29
C PRO A 81 0.76 8.13 -6.18
N ASP A 82 -0.39 7.56 -6.55
CA ASP A 82 -1.40 7.03 -5.63
C ASP A 82 -0.86 5.85 -4.82
N LEU A 83 -0.04 5.00 -5.43
CA LEU A 83 0.60 3.89 -4.74
C LEU A 83 1.59 4.36 -3.67
N THR A 84 2.13 5.59 -3.74
CA THR A 84 3.09 6.11 -2.74
C THR A 84 2.46 6.85 -1.57
N GLU A 85 1.17 7.18 -1.63
CA GLU A 85 0.49 7.88 -0.53
C GLU A 85 0.34 7.01 0.73
N PRO A 86 0.38 7.60 1.94
CA PRO A 86 -0.02 6.89 3.15
C PRO A 86 -1.44 6.35 3.05
N LEU A 87 -1.67 5.19 3.65
CA LEU A 87 -3.01 4.63 3.75
C LEU A 87 -3.84 5.42 4.76
N MET A 88 -5.14 5.42 4.53
CA MET A 88 -6.12 6.06 5.38
C MET A 88 -6.66 5.09 6.44
N THR A 89 -7.00 5.64 7.58
CA THR A 89 -7.75 4.99 8.65
C THR A 89 -9.26 5.10 8.39
N ALA A 90 -10.05 4.24 9.04
CA ALA A 90 -11.51 4.34 8.96
C ALA A 90 -12.04 5.70 9.44
N ALA A 91 -11.33 6.38 10.35
CA ALA A 91 -11.71 7.72 10.81
C ALA A 91 -11.54 8.77 9.72
N GLU A 92 -10.38 8.80 9.05
CA GLU A 92 -10.14 9.71 7.93
C GLU A 92 -11.09 9.45 6.76
N VAL A 93 -11.47 8.20 6.50
CA VAL A 93 -12.47 7.87 5.47
C VAL A 93 -13.88 8.31 5.88
N ALA A 94 -14.23 8.16 7.15
CA ALA A 94 -15.54 8.58 7.66
C ALA A 94 -15.74 10.10 7.54
N GLU A 95 -14.67 10.89 7.68
CA GLU A 95 -14.69 12.35 7.44
C GLU A 95 -15.02 12.73 5.99
N ILE A 96 -14.63 11.88 5.02
CA ILE A 96 -14.96 12.08 3.60
C ILE A 96 -16.46 11.81 3.39
N PHE A 97 -16.94 10.64 3.80
CA PHE A 97 -18.34 10.22 3.62
C PHE A 97 -19.33 10.82 4.63
N LYS A 98 -18.87 11.73 5.51
CA LYS A 98 -19.68 12.37 6.57
C LYS A 98 -20.46 11.37 7.42
N CYS A 99 -19.83 10.26 7.80
CA CYS A 99 -20.41 9.23 8.66
C CYS A 99 -19.52 8.91 9.86
N VAL A 100 -19.87 7.87 10.63
CA VAL A 100 -19.06 7.42 11.77
C VAL A 100 -18.08 6.32 11.34
N PRO A 101 -16.89 6.18 11.98
CA PRO A 101 -15.90 5.17 11.60
C PRO A 101 -16.41 3.73 11.67
N ALA A 102 -17.41 3.45 12.53
CA ALA A 102 -18.04 2.15 12.62
C ALA A 102 -18.77 1.77 11.32
N THR A 103 -19.44 2.74 10.67
CA THR A 103 -20.11 2.54 9.38
C THR A 103 -19.11 2.16 8.30
N ILE A 104 -17.97 2.86 8.21
CA ILE A 104 -16.90 2.53 7.25
C ILE A 104 -16.36 1.11 7.47
N ARG A 105 -16.19 0.68 8.73
CA ARG A 105 -15.78 -0.71 9.02
C ARG A 105 -16.83 -1.73 8.57
N ASN A 106 -18.12 -1.41 8.74
CA ASN A 106 -19.20 -2.27 8.26
C ASN A 106 -19.22 -2.35 6.73
N TYR A 107 -19.02 -1.23 6.03
CA TYR A 107 -18.90 -1.22 4.57
C TYR A 107 -17.71 -2.04 4.09
N ALA A 108 -16.55 -1.91 4.74
CA ALA A 108 -15.38 -2.72 4.45
C ALA A 108 -15.64 -4.22 4.70
N ALA A 109 -16.39 -4.57 5.75
CA ALA A 109 -16.73 -5.97 6.05
C ALA A 109 -17.75 -6.58 5.07
N GLN A 110 -18.51 -5.74 4.36
CA GLN A 110 -19.47 -6.13 3.34
C GLN A 110 -18.91 -5.95 1.92
N ASP A 111 -17.60 -5.71 1.78
CA ASP A 111 -16.92 -5.45 0.50
C ASP A 111 -17.50 -4.26 -0.31
N LEU A 112 -18.24 -3.35 0.34
CA LEU A 112 -18.79 -2.13 -0.27
C LEU A 112 -17.74 -1.02 -0.41
N THR A 113 -16.63 -1.13 0.32
CA THR A 113 -15.51 -0.19 0.23
C THR A 113 -14.21 -0.98 0.15
N PRO A 114 -13.40 -0.82 -0.92
CA PRO A 114 -12.11 -1.50 -1.05
C PRO A 114 -11.23 -1.23 0.17
N SER A 115 -10.78 -2.31 0.81
CA SER A 115 -10.05 -2.22 2.06
C SER A 115 -8.85 -3.16 2.08
N ILE A 116 -7.83 -2.76 2.82
CA ILE A 116 -6.55 -3.45 2.95
C ILE A 116 -6.43 -3.93 4.39
N ARG A 117 -6.34 -5.25 4.59
CA ARG A 117 -6.18 -5.84 5.91
C ARG A 117 -4.71 -6.06 6.24
N LEU A 118 -4.24 -5.36 7.25
CA LEU A 118 -2.86 -5.38 7.74
C LEU A 118 -2.87 -5.88 9.18
N GLY A 119 -2.71 -7.19 9.35
CA GLY A 119 -2.92 -7.87 10.63
C GLY A 119 -4.35 -7.69 11.13
N GLY A 120 -4.49 -7.17 12.37
CA GLY A 120 -5.80 -6.86 12.96
C GLY A 120 -6.40 -5.52 12.54
N SER A 121 -5.72 -4.75 11.69
CA SER A 121 -6.15 -3.41 11.28
C SER A 121 -6.63 -3.36 9.83
N ILE A 122 -7.67 -2.58 9.57
CA ILE A 122 -8.16 -2.28 8.21
C ILE A 122 -7.69 -0.87 7.82
N ARG A 123 -7.21 -0.74 6.59
CA ARG A 123 -6.73 0.51 5.98
C ARG A 123 -7.32 0.69 4.60
N PHE A 124 -7.27 1.91 4.09
CA PHE A 124 -7.91 2.28 2.82
C PHE A 124 -6.95 3.06 1.95
N ARG A 125 -6.97 2.83 0.64
CA ARG A 125 -6.22 3.64 -0.31
C ARG A 125 -7.03 4.87 -0.67
N ARG A 126 -6.41 6.06 -0.64
CA ARG A 126 -7.13 7.31 -0.89
C ARG A 126 -7.81 7.35 -2.27
N SER A 127 -7.12 6.92 -3.33
CA SER A 127 -7.67 6.95 -4.68
C SER A 127 -8.89 6.04 -4.85
N GLU A 128 -8.90 4.88 -4.19
CA GLU A 128 -10.04 3.95 -4.20
C GLU A 128 -11.23 4.52 -3.43
N VAL A 129 -10.99 5.25 -2.33
CA VAL A 129 -12.04 5.94 -1.55
C VAL A 129 -12.65 7.09 -2.33
N ARG A 130 -11.82 7.93 -2.99
CA ARG A 130 -12.31 9.07 -3.76
C ARG A 130 -13.14 8.65 -4.97
N GLY A 131 -12.71 7.60 -5.68
CA GLY A 131 -13.45 7.07 -6.83
C GLY A 131 -14.87 6.59 -6.50
N LEU A 132 -15.16 6.26 -5.23
CA LEU A 132 -16.51 5.93 -4.78
C LEU A 132 -17.36 7.16 -4.46
N ASN A 133 -16.73 8.26 -4.03
CA ASN A 133 -17.43 9.50 -3.69
C ASN A 133 -17.78 10.33 -4.92
N ASP A 134 -17.00 10.21 -5.99
CA ASP A 134 -17.21 10.94 -7.25
C ASP A 134 -18.17 10.19 -8.21
N ALA A 135 -18.75 9.07 -7.77
CA ALA A 135 -19.66 8.23 -8.55
C ALA A 135 -21.16 8.59 -8.38
N ASP A 136 -21.45 9.66 -7.62
CA ASP A 136 -22.76 10.32 -7.50
C ASP A 136 -22.84 11.57 -8.40
#